data_AF-A0A561VAD9-F1
#
_entry.id   AF-A0A561VAD9-F1
#
_cell.length_a   1.000
_cell.length_b   1.000
_cell.length_c   1.000
_cell.angle_alpha   90.00
_cell.angle_beta   90.00
_cell.angle_gamma   90.00
#
_symmetry.space_group_name_H-M   'P 1'
#
loop_
_entity.id
_entity.type
_entity.pdbx_description
1 polymer ?
#
loop_
_entity_poly.entity_id
_entity_poly.type
_entity_poly.pdbx_seq_one_letter_code
_entity_poly.pdbx_strand_id
1 'polypeptide(L)'
;MVGTARRYNVRGGGTWLPGWLRVPGRSTARYRFELERALNDGPAAGLSALAVELDLFSAGVADLRLASHVEVLREKVFSLIENVRQLGGMIHPPVLAEGLEPTCLSVAERYDLRLGLDLPDHELGSQGRLRTGLLVADRLATLEPGTTVRVRVRGRRFVRVRITEQRPGSQVRRNLRAVLLCG
;
A
#
# COMPACT_ATOMS: atom_id res chain seq x y z
N MET A 1 20.98 -10.48 42.53
CA MET A 1 19.54 -10.27 42.27
C MET A 1 19.37 -9.90 40.80
N VAL A 2 19.05 -10.89 39.97
CA VAL A 2 18.95 -10.76 38.51
C VAL A 2 17.47 -10.59 38.16
N GLY A 3 17.07 -9.35 37.89
CA GLY A 3 15.72 -9.00 37.46
C GLY A 3 15.49 -9.40 36.01
N THR A 4 14.70 -10.45 35.83
CA THR A 4 14.33 -11.11 34.58
C THR A 4 13.80 -10.16 33.50
N ALA A 5 14.45 -10.20 32.32
CA ALA A 5 13.98 -9.59 31.09
C ALA A 5 12.62 -10.19 30.68
N ARG A 6 11.58 -9.34 30.67
CA ARG A 6 10.23 -9.68 30.18
C ARG A 6 10.32 -10.01 28.68
N ARG A 7 10.20 -11.29 28.33
CA ARG A 7 10.03 -11.77 26.95
C ARG A 7 8.69 -11.29 26.41
N TYR A 8 8.71 -10.38 25.44
CA TYR A 8 7.52 -10.07 24.65
C TYR A 8 7.29 -11.22 23.67
N ASN A 9 6.30 -12.07 23.98
CA ASN A 9 5.86 -13.13 23.11
C ASN A 9 5.11 -12.51 21.91
N VAL A 10 5.78 -12.37 20.77
CA VAL A 10 5.15 -12.05 19.48
C VAL A 10 4.89 -13.38 18.77
N ARG A 11 3.91 -14.13 19.26
CA ARG A 11 3.31 -15.26 18.53
C ARG A 11 1.85 -14.92 18.23
N GLY A 12 1.45 -15.18 16.99
CA GLY A 12 0.19 -14.76 16.40
C GLY A 12 -1.05 -15.14 17.21
N GLY A 13 -2.09 -14.32 17.05
CA GLY A 13 -3.38 -14.44 17.74
C GLY A 13 -3.57 -13.27 18.71
N GLY A 14 -4.21 -12.20 18.25
CA GLY A 14 -4.35 -10.99 19.08
C GLY A 14 -5.24 -9.93 18.46
N THR A 15 -6.52 -10.24 18.21
CA THR A 15 -7.56 -9.29 18.65
C THR A 15 -7.51 -9.24 20.18
N TRP A 16 -7.99 -8.15 20.80
CA TRP A 16 -8.68 -8.14 22.12
C TRP A 16 -8.51 -6.84 22.94
N LEU A 17 -7.78 -5.82 22.46
CA LEU A 17 -7.84 -4.48 23.08
C LEU A 17 -8.35 -3.44 22.07
N PRO A 18 -9.42 -2.68 22.40
CA PRO A 18 -9.88 -1.56 21.59
C PRO A 18 -8.71 -0.62 21.30
N GLY A 19 -8.52 -0.28 20.03
CA GLY A 19 -7.45 0.63 19.62
C GLY A 19 -6.09 -0.01 19.33
N TRP A 20 -5.99 -1.34 19.24
CA TRP A 20 -4.78 -2.01 18.73
C TRP A 20 -4.93 -2.47 17.29
N LEU A 21 -3.96 -2.12 16.44
CA LEU A 21 -3.90 -2.53 15.05
C LEU A 21 -3.17 -3.86 14.89
N ARG A 22 -3.67 -4.70 13.97
CA ARG A 22 -3.00 -5.93 13.58
C ARG A 22 -1.83 -5.59 12.66
N VAL A 23 -0.64 -5.92 13.11
CA VAL A 23 0.59 -5.71 12.35
C VAL A 23 0.77 -6.82 11.31
N PRO A 24 1.08 -6.50 10.04
CA PRO A 24 1.47 -7.50 9.04
C PRO A 24 2.70 -8.30 9.52
N GLY A 25 2.61 -9.63 9.43
CA GLY A 25 3.75 -10.52 9.65
C GLY A 25 4.80 -10.34 8.55
N ARG A 26 6.06 -10.76 8.80
CA ARG A 26 7.12 -10.71 7.78
C ARG A 26 6.77 -11.54 6.55
N SER A 27 6.24 -12.74 6.76
CA SER A 27 5.78 -13.63 5.69
C SER A 27 4.63 -13.02 4.89
N THR A 28 3.65 -12.41 5.55
CA THR A 28 2.54 -11.71 4.87
C THR A 28 3.04 -10.53 4.04
N ALA A 29 3.95 -9.72 4.58
CA ALA A 29 4.52 -8.59 3.87
C ALA A 29 5.32 -9.04 2.64
N ARG A 30 6.15 -10.09 2.79
CA ARG A 30 6.88 -10.69 1.67
C ARG A 30 5.93 -11.27 0.63
N TYR A 31 4.93 -12.05 1.04
CA TYR A 31 3.95 -12.63 0.13
C TYR A 31 3.23 -11.57 -0.70
N ARG A 32 2.80 -10.46 -0.08
CA ARG A 32 2.15 -9.34 -0.79
C ARG A 32 3.09 -8.69 -1.80
N PHE A 33 4.35 -8.51 -1.45
CA PHE A 33 5.36 -7.99 -2.37
C PHE A 33 5.59 -8.94 -3.57
N GLU A 34 5.81 -10.24 -3.32
CA GLU A 34 6.00 -11.21 -4.40
C GLU A 34 4.75 -11.34 -5.29
N LEU A 35 3.55 -11.22 -4.71
CA LEU A 35 2.31 -11.25 -5.47
C LEU A 35 2.14 -10.03 -6.36
N GLU A 36 2.40 -8.83 -5.83
CA GLU A 36 2.38 -7.60 -6.64
C GLU A 36 3.42 -7.66 -7.77
N ARG A 37 4.61 -8.15 -7.47
CA ARG A 37 5.65 -8.39 -8.47
C ARG A 37 5.19 -9.37 -9.56
N ALA A 38 4.60 -10.51 -9.18
CA ALA A 38 4.12 -11.49 -10.14
C ALA A 38 3.01 -10.93 -11.07
N LEU A 39 2.16 -10.03 -10.56
CA LEU A 39 1.14 -9.36 -11.37
C LEU A 39 1.75 -8.37 -12.38
N ASN A 40 2.79 -7.63 -11.99
CA ASN A 40 3.46 -6.69 -12.88
C ASN A 40 4.37 -7.40 -13.90
N ASP A 41 5.21 -8.33 -13.43
CA ASP A 41 6.18 -9.03 -14.28
C ASP A 41 5.50 -10.01 -15.25
N GLY A 42 4.30 -10.50 -14.93
CA GLY A 42 3.53 -11.42 -15.78
C GLY A 42 2.43 -10.71 -16.58
N PRO A 43 1.18 -10.65 -16.07
CA PRO A 43 0.05 -10.08 -16.79
C PRO A 43 0.27 -8.66 -17.34
N ALA A 44 0.83 -7.74 -16.54
CA ALA A 44 1.02 -6.36 -17.00
C ALA A 44 2.08 -6.26 -18.11
N ALA A 45 3.17 -7.01 -18.01
CA ALA A 45 4.19 -7.09 -19.06
C ALA A 45 3.61 -7.67 -20.36
N GLY A 46 2.84 -8.77 -20.28
CA GLY A 46 2.17 -9.37 -21.43
C GLY A 46 1.17 -8.44 -22.12
N LEU A 47 0.35 -7.73 -21.34
CA LEU A 47 -0.58 -6.72 -21.88
C LEU A 47 0.16 -5.53 -22.51
N SER A 48 1.30 -5.12 -21.92
CA SER A 48 2.12 -4.05 -22.48
C SER A 48 2.75 -4.46 -23.82
N ALA A 49 3.21 -5.71 -23.95
CA ALA A 49 3.70 -6.24 -25.23
C ALA A 49 2.58 -6.26 -26.28
N LEU A 50 1.37 -6.69 -25.90
CA LEU A 50 0.22 -6.70 -26.81
C LEU A 50 -0.21 -5.28 -27.23
N ALA A 51 -0.09 -4.28 -26.35
CA ALA A 51 -0.32 -2.89 -26.72
C ALA A 51 0.68 -2.41 -27.80
N VAL A 52 1.96 -2.77 -27.66
CA VAL A 52 3.00 -2.46 -28.66
C VAL A 52 2.73 -3.17 -29.99
N GLU A 53 2.33 -4.44 -29.97
CA GLU A 53 1.95 -5.17 -31.18
C GLU A 53 0.77 -4.50 -31.89
N LEU A 54 -0.27 -4.08 -31.15
CA LEU A 54 -1.42 -3.36 -31.71
C LEU A 54 -1.02 -2.01 -32.31
N ASP A 55 -0.10 -1.27 -31.70
CA ASP A 55 0.42 -0.02 -32.27
C ASP A 55 1.16 -0.26 -33.60
N LEU A 56 1.96 -1.32 -33.68
CA LEU A 56 2.65 -1.73 -34.91
C LEU A 56 1.65 -2.15 -36.00
N PHE A 57 0.61 -2.92 -35.64
CA PHE A 57 -0.45 -3.29 -36.58
C PHE A 57 -1.22 -2.06 -37.06
N SER A 58 -1.60 -1.15 -36.16
CA SER A 58 -2.32 0.09 -36.50
C SER A 58 -1.56 0.92 -37.55
N ALA A 59 -0.23 1.02 -37.43
CA ALA A 59 0.61 1.75 -38.36
C ALA A 59 0.62 1.19 -39.80
N GLY A 60 0.29 -0.09 -39.98
CA GLY A 60 0.28 -0.77 -41.29
C GLY A 60 -1.10 -0.89 -41.94
N VAL A 61 -2.18 -0.47 -41.26
CA VAL A 61 -3.56 -0.68 -41.74
C VAL A 61 -4.03 0.50 -42.58
N ALA A 62 -4.37 0.25 -43.84
CA ALA A 62 -4.98 1.23 -44.74
C ALA A 62 -6.51 1.28 -44.67
N ASP A 63 -7.15 0.21 -44.16
CA ASP A 63 -8.61 0.14 -44.02
C ASP A 63 -9.08 0.88 -42.75
N LEU A 64 -9.84 1.95 -42.95
CA LEU A 64 -10.39 2.79 -41.89
C LEU A 64 -11.27 2.03 -40.89
N ARG A 65 -12.02 1.00 -41.33
CA ARG A 65 -12.85 0.18 -40.42
C ARG A 65 -12.00 -0.76 -39.59
N LEU A 66 -10.88 -1.23 -40.12
CA LEU A 66 -9.96 -2.07 -39.36
C LEU A 66 -9.14 -1.21 -38.39
N ALA A 67 -8.70 -0.02 -38.80
CA ALA A 67 -8.01 0.94 -37.95
C ALA A 67 -8.88 1.33 -36.74
N SER A 68 -10.16 1.64 -36.94
CA SER A 68 -11.06 1.96 -35.83
C SER A 68 -11.26 0.79 -34.84
N HIS A 69 -11.32 -0.45 -35.33
CA HIS A 69 -11.37 -1.62 -34.45
C HIS A 69 -10.07 -1.81 -33.65
N VAL A 70 -8.90 -1.58 -34.26
CA VAL A 70 -7.60 -1.65 -33.58
C VAL A 70 -7.51 -0.60 -32.48
N GLU A 71 -8.00 0.62 -32.73
CA GLU A 71 -8.07 1.67 -31.72
C GLU A 71 -8.92 1.28 -30.50
N VAL A 72 -10.10 0.71 -30.73
CA VAL A 72 -10.97 0.21 -29.64
C VAL A 72 -10.28 -0.92 -28.86
N LEU A 73 -9.54 -1.80 -29.53
CA LEU A 73 -8.76 -2.85 -28.85
C LEU A 73 -7.63 -2.25 -28.03
N ARG A 74 -6.94 -1.25 -28.55
CA ARG A 74 -5.87 -0.53 -27.86
C ARG A 74 -6.37 0.11 -26.57
N GLU A 75 -7.48 0.85 -26.62
CA GLU A 75 -8.11 1.46 -25.44
C GLU A 75 -8.47 0.40 -24.37
N LYS A 76 -9.02 -0.74 -24.79
CA LYS A 76 -9.33 -1.85 -23.89
C LYS A 76 -8.08 -2.41 -23.22
N VAL A 77 -6.99 -2.59 -23.97
CA VAL A 77 -5.73 -3.11 -23.42
C VAL A 77 -5.11 -2.12 -22.45
N PHE A 78 -5.11 -0.82 -22.77
CA PHE A 78 -4.67 0.22 -21.83
C PHE A 78 -5.50 0.20 -20.54
N SER A 79 -6.82 0.06 -20.63
CA SER A 79 -7.67 -0.07 -19.45
C SER A 79 -7.33 -1.31 -18.63
N LEU A 80 -7.05 -2.46 -19.26
CA LEU A 80 -6.63 -3.68 -18.57
C LEU A 80 -5.29 -3.53 -17.87
N ILE A 81 -4.29 -2.90 -18.51
CA ILE A 81 -3.00 -2.61 -17.89
C ILE A 81 -3.19 -1.76 -16.63
N GLU A 82 -4.00 -0.72 -16.72
CA GLU A 82 -4.27 0.17 -15.60
C GLU A 82 -5.01 -0.56 -14.47
N ASN A 83 -5.98 -1.41 -14.79
CA ASN A 83 -6.65 -2.25 -13.80
C ASN A 83 -5.67 -3.19 -13.07
N VAL A 84 -4.74 -3.81 -13.79
CA VAL A 84 -3.71 -4.68 -13.18
C VAL A 84 -2.81 -3.88 -12.24
N ARG A 85 -2.38 -2.68 -12.65
CA ARG A 85 -1.58 -1.78 -11.81
C ARG A 85 -2.34 -1.34 -10.56
N GLN A 86 -3.63 -1.03 -10.70
CA GLN A 86 -4.49 -0.66 -9.57
C GLN A 86 -4.63 -1.81 -8.59
N LEU A 87 -4.87 -3.04 -9.08
CA LEU A 87 -4.91 -4.25 -8.27
C LEU A 87 -3.59 -4.51 -7.55
N GLY A 88 -2.46 -4.40 -8.26
CA GLY A 88 -1.11 -4.50 -7.69
C GLY A 88 -0.91 -3.49 -6.56
N GLY A 89 -1.27 -2.22 -6.77
CA GLY A 89 -1.16 -1.16 -5.76
C GLY A 89 -2.09 -1.35 -4.54
N MET A 90 -3.21 -2.06 -4.68
CA MET A 90 -4.04 -2.47 -3.53
C MET A 90 -3.39 -3.59 -2.72
N ILE A 91 -2.64 -4.47 -3.37
CA ILE A 91 -1.92 -5.57 -2.72
C ILE A 91 -0.66 -5.05 -2.04
N HIS A 92 0.15 -4.27 -2.72
CA HIS A 92 1.37 -3.68 -2.18
C HIS A 92 1.61 -2.33 -2.85
N PRO A 93 1.51 -1.19 -2.12
CA PRO A 93 1.72 0.12 -2.73
C PRO A 93 3.13 0.21 -3.35
N PRO A 94 3.27 0.49 -4.66
CA PRO A 94 4.58 0.51 -5.32
C PRO A 94 5.50 1.61 -4.74
N VAL A 95 4.90 2.73 -4.34
CA VAL A 95 5.55 3.88 -3.67
C VAL A 95 6.20 3.49 -2.33
N LEU A 96 5.93 2.30 -1.80
CA LEU A 96 6.57 1.80 -0.58
C LEU A 96 8.06 1.52 -0.76
N ALA A 97 8.50 1.29 -1.99
CA ALA A 97 9.92 1.27 -2.32
C ALA A 97 10.58 2.66 -2.15
N GLU A 98 9.84 3.73 -2.42
CA GLU A 98 10.33 5.12 -2.39
C GLU A 98 10.39 5.67 -0.96
N GLY A 99 9.53 5.19 -0.06
CA GLY A 99 9.58 5.57 1.35
C GLY A 99 8.23 5.51 2.06
N LEU A 100 8.27 5.68 3.38
CA LEU A 100 7.05 5.66 4.20
C LEU A 100 6.18 6.91 3.97
N GLU A 101 6.81 8.08 3.88
CA GLU A 101 6.13 9.34 3.61
C GLU A 101 5.37 9.35 2.27
N PRO A 102 6.03 9.11 1.12
CA PRO A 102 5.35 9.16 -0.16
C PRO A 102 4.27 8.08 -0.28
N THR A 103 4.46 6.91 0.36
CA THR A 103 3.40 5.90 0.45
C THR A 103 2.16 6.42 1.17
N CYS A 104 2.34 7.06 2.33
CA CYS A 104 1.21 7.53 3.11
C CYS A 104 0.47 8.66 2.37
N LEU A 105 1.20 9.57 1.71
CA LEU A 105 0.63 10.65 0.91
C LEU A 105 -0.16 10.08 -0.28
N SER A 106 0.45 9.19 -1.08
CA SER A 106 -0.21 8.58 -2.24
C SER A 106 -1.47 7.80 -1.86
N VAL A 107 -1.45 7.05 -0.75
CA VAL A 107 -2.64 6.35 -0.26
C VAL A 107 -3.69 7.33 0.24
N ALA A 108 -3.30 8.40 0.94
CA ALA A 108 -4.24 9.41 1.40
C ALA A 108 -4.93 10.14 0.24
N GLU A 109 -4.19 10.50 -0.80
CA GLU A 109 -4.74 11.11 -2.03
C GLU A 109 -5.73 10.16 -2.71
N ARG A 110 -5.36 8.88 -2.87
CA ARG A 110 -6.23 7.87 -3.50
C ARG A 110 -7.58 7.70 -2.79
N TYR A 111 -7.62 7.85 -1.47
CA TYR A 111 -8.84 7.68 -0.65
C TYR A 111 -9.45 9.00 -0.17
N ASP A 112 -9.01 10.15 -0.71
CA ASP A 112 -9.48 11.50 -0.34
C ASP A 112 -9.39 11.77 1.19
N LEU A 113 -8.23 11.52 1.79
CA LEU A 113 -7.99 11.66 3.22
C LEU A 113 -7.16 12.91 3.54
N ARG A 114 -7.48 13.59 4.64
CA ARG A 114 -6.67 14.72 5.14
C ARG A 114 -5.59 14.21 6.08
N LEU A 115 -4.37 14.06 5.56
CA LEU A 115 -3.28 13.40 6.27
C LEU A 115 -2.30 14.38 6.93
N GLY A 116 -1.98 14.12 8.20
CA GLY A 116 -0.84 14.72 8.90
C GLY A 116 0.18 13.64 9.28
N LEU A 117 1.43 13.82 8.87
CA LEU A 117 2.51 12.89 9.13
C LEU A 117 3.46 13.41 10.21
N ASP A 118 3.87 12.51 11.09
CA ASP A 118 4.89 12.74 12.10
C ASP A 118 5.82 11.52 12.15
N LEU A 119 6.79 11.53 11.24
CA LEU A 119 7.72 10.42 10.98
C LEU A 119 9.02 10.62 11.78
N PRO A 120 9.81 9.56 12.00
CA PRO A 120 11.12 9.70 12.64
C PRO A 120 12.13 10.39 11.70
N ASP A 121 13.06 11.16 12.27
CA ASP A 121 14.16 11.81 11.53
C ASP A 121 15.23 10.82 11.01
N HIS A 122 15.04 9.52 11.24
CA HIS A 122 15.91 8.45 10.77
C HIS A 122 15.16 7.48 9.87
N GLU A 123 15.88 6.87 8.93
CA GLU A 123 15.30 5.81 8.11
C GLU A 123 14.99 4.54 8.91
N LEU A 124 13.81 3.99 8.66
CA LEU A 124 13.49 2.64 9.11
C LEU A 124 14.23 1.63 8.23
N GLY A 125 14.79 0.58 8.85
CA GLY A 125 15.32 -0.56 8.12
C GLY A 125 14.25 -1.16 7.18
N SER A 126 14.68 -1.84 6.12
CA SER A 126 13.81 -2.34 5.04
C SER A 126 12.55 -3.06 5.54
N GLN A 127 12.71 -4.00 6.48
CA GLN A 127 11.59 -4.73 7.09
C GLN A 127 10.66 -3.84 7.93
N GLY A 128 11.21 -2.81 8.59
CA GLY A 128 10.42 -1.84 9.34
C GLY A 128 9.60 -0.96 8.42
N ARG A 129 10.23 -0.42 7.38
CA ARG A 129 9.60 0.40 6.34
C ARG A 129 8.44 -0.35 5.68
N LEU A 130 8.70 -1.55 5.18
CA LEU A 130 7.72 -2.40 4.52
C LEU A 130 6.50 -2.68 5.41
N ARG A 131 6.73 -3.17 6.63
CA ARG A 131 5.64 -3.58 7.52
C ARG A 131 4.86 -2.41 8.10
N THR A 132 5.54 -1.30 8.39
CA THR A 132 4.91 -0.06 8.83
C THR A 132 4.11 0.59 7.71
N GLY A 133 4.64 0.63 6.48
CA GLY A 133 3.93 1.15 5.33
C GLY A 133 2.68 0.35 5.02
N LEU A 134 2.76 -0.98 4.96
CA LEU A 134 1.59 -1.84 4.78
C LEU A 134 0.55 -1.66 5.89
N LEU A 135 0.98 -1.60 7.15
CA LEU A 135 0.08 -1.36 8.28
C LEU A 135 -0.69 -0.04 8.15
N VAL A 136 0.00 1.03 7.78
CA VAL A 136 -0.63 2.35 7.63
C VAL A 136 -1.53 2.35 6.40
N ALA A 137 -1.05 1.87 5.26
CA ALA A 137 -1.80 1.80 4.01
C ALA A 137 -3.10 0.99 4.17
N ASP A 138 -3.01 -0.21 4.77
CA ASP A 138 -4.17 -1.06 5.05
C ASP A 138 -5.19 -0.34 5.94
N ARG A 139 -4.74 0.46 6.92
CA ARG A 139 -5.67 1.23 7.75
C ARG A 139 -6.32 2.36 6.96
N LEU A 140 -5.54 3.14 6.23
CA LEU A 140 -6.05 4.28 5.45
C LEU A 140 -7.10 3.83 4.42
N ALA A 141 -6.88 2.69 3.77
CA ALA A 141 -7.82 2.10 2.81
C ALA A 141 -9.19 1.71 3.39
N THR A 142 -9.32 1.64 4.72
CA THR A 142 -10.60 1.32 5.41
C THR A 142 -11.36 2.56 5.87
N LEU A 143 -10.85 3.76 5.59
CA LEU A 143 -11.44 5.02 6.02
C LEU A 143 -12.36 5.57 4.93
N GLU A 144 -13.37 6.32 5.37
CA GLU A 144 -14.26 7.02 4.47
C GLU A 144 -13.61 8.33 3.96
N PRO A 145 -13.92 8.76 2.72
CA PRO A 145 -13.46 10.03 2.17
C PRO A 145 -13.70 11.22 3.12
N GLY A 146 -12.80 12.19 3.11
CA GLY A 146 -12.81 13.37 3.98
C GLY A 146 -12.33 13.11 5.42
N THR A 147 -12.02 11.87 5.80
CA THR A 147 -11.51 11.57 7.15
C THR A 147 -10.17 12.26 7.39
N THR A 148 -10.05 12.93 8.54
CA THR A 148 -8.77 13.53 8.98
C THR A 148 -7.98 12.50 9.77
N VAL A 149 -6.73 12.26 9.36
CA VAL A 149 -5.86 11.23 9.92
C VAL A 149 -4.51 11.81 10.29
N ARG A 150 -4.02 11.49 11.48
CA ARG A 150 -2.63 11.76 11.89
C ARG A 150 -1.90 10.46 12.14
N VAL A 151 -0.81 10.22 11.41
CA VAL A 151 0.06 9.05 11.57
C VAL A 151 1.35 9.49 12.23
N ARG A 152 1.64 8.93 13.41
CA ARG A 152 2.90 9.14 14.12
C ARG A 152 3.68 7.84 14.18
N VAL A 153 4.94 7.89 13.76
CA VAL A 153 5.86 6.75 13.78
C VAL A 153 7.10 7.12 14.59
N ARG A 154 7.49 6.25 15.54
CA ARG A 154 8.63 6.46 16.43
C ARG A 154 9.38 5.16 16.71
N GLY A 155 10.67 5.29 17.03
CA GLY A 155 11.54 4.18 17.43
C GLY A 155 12.38 3.62 16.29
N ARG A 156 13.32 2.72 16.65
CA ARG A 156 14.28 2.08 15.73
C ARG A 156 14.06 0.57 15.66
N ARG A 157 14.52 -0.16 16.69
CA ARG A 157 14.34 -1.61 16.82
C ARG A 157 12.89 -2.01 17.10
N PHE A 158 12.20 -1.19 17.90
CA PHE A 158 10.77 -1.31 18.16
C PHE A 158 10.09 -0.09 17.56
N VAL A 159 9.40 -0.27 16.45
CA VAL A 159 8.66 0.81 15.80
C VAL A 159 7.26 0.87 16.41
N ARG A 160 6.91 2.03 16.94
CA ARG A 160 5.59 2.34 17.48
C ARG A 160 4.86 3.21 16.48
N VAL A 161 3.67 2.77 16.10
CA VAL A 161 2.78 3.49 15.18
C VAL A 161 1.55 3.90 15.97
N ARG A 162 1.19 5.19 15.87
CA ARG A 162 -0.07 5.72 16.40
C ARG A 162 -0.83 6.37 15.24
N ILE A 163 -2.05 5.93 15.03
CA ILE A 163 -2.97 6.50 14.05
C ILE A 163 -4.12 7.13 14.82
N THR A 164 -4.33 8.43 14.63
CA THR A 164 -5.49 9.13 15.17
C THR A 164 -6.38 9.53 14.00
N GLU A 165 -7.64 9.16 14.06
CA GLU A 165 -8.61 9.41 12.99
C GLU A 165 -9.83 10.15 13.52
N GLN A 166 -10.36 11.06 12.70
CA GLN A 166 -11.58 11.82 12.95
C GLN A 166 -12.42 11.83 11.68
N ARG A 167 -13.58 11.18 11.74
CA ARG A 167 -14.53 11.09 10.62
C ARG A 167 -15.17 12.44 10.32
N PRO A 168 -15.57 12.71 9.05
CA PRO A 168 -16.37 13.88 8.72
C PRO A 168 -17.61 13.97 9.59
N GLY A 169 -17.91 15.15 10.13
CA GLY A 169 -19.08 15.37 10.99
C GLY A 169 -19.00 14.74 12.40
N SER A 170 -17.95 13.97 12.72
CA SER A 170 -17.77 13.38 14.04
C SER A 170 -16.85 14.23 14.93
N GLN A 171 -17.25 14.41 16.19
CA GLN A 171 -16.37 14.96 17.23
C GLN A 171 -15.53 13.89 17.91
N VAL A 172 -15.82 12.61 17.69
CA VAL A 172 -15.12 11.49 18.34
C VAL A 172 -13.83 11.20 17.61
N ARG A 173 -12.72 11.28 18.34
CA ARG A 173 -11.39 10.87 17.84
C ARG A 173 -11.07 9.45 18.24
N ARG A 174 -10.79 8.60 17.27
CA ARG A 174 -10.32 7.23 17.53
C ARG A 174 -8.80 7.21 17.55
N ASN A 175 -8.23 6.48 18.50
CA ASN A 175 -6.79 6.34 18.66
C ASN A 175 -6.41 4.88 18.52
N LEU A 176 -5.63 4.59 17.48
CA LEU A 176 -5.17 3.26 17.13
C LEU A 176 -3.66 3.18 17.31
N ARG A 177 -3.17 2.03 17.77
CA ARG A 177 -1.77 1.82 18.15
C ARG A 177 -1.27 0.48 17.64
N ALA A 178 -0.01 0.44 17.23
CA ALA A 178 0.68 -0.79 16.89
C ALA A 178 2.15 -0.70 17.31
N VAL A 179 2.74 -1.84 17.60
CA VAL A 179 4.17 -1.97 17.87
C VAL A 179 4.73 -3.11 17.04
N LEU A 180 5.81 -2.83 16.31
CA LEU A 180 6.49 -3.77 15.44
C LEU A 180 7.93 -3.96 15.91
N LEU A 181 8.38 -5.22 15.95
CA LEU A 181 9.81 -5.52 16.05
C LEU A 181 10.43 -5.48 14.64
N CYS A 182 11.37 -4.57 14.45
CA CYS A 182 12.14 -4.35 13.23
C CYS A 182 13.58 -4.79 13.49
N GLY A 183 13.89 -6.01 13.06
CA GLY A 183 15.18 -6.68 13.20
C GLY A 183 15.14 -8.04 12.55
#